data_AF-A0A7K0SQJ9-F1
#
_entry.id   AF-A0A7K0SQJ9-F1
#
_cell.length_a   1.000
_cell.length_b   1.000
_cell.length_c   1.000
_cell.angle_alpha   90.00
_cell.angle_beta   90.00
_cell.angle_gamma   90.00
#
_symmetry.space_group_name_H-M   'P 1'
#
loop_
_entity.id
_entity.type
_entity.pdbx_description
1 polymer ?
#
loop_
_entity_poly.entity_id
_entity_poly.type
_entity_poly.pdbx_seq_one_letter_code
_entity_poly.pdbx_strand_id
1 'polypeptide(L)'
;MEFNKDDYMELLKVRGRGALGEKMGIEVIEASPERMVGTMPVEGNTQPMGLLHGGASVVLAESLGSIAAQLHAGPDRRIVGIEV
;
A
#
# COMPACT_ATOMS: atom_id res chain seq x y z
N MET A 1 -24.30 -3.61 5.47
CA MET A 1 -23.60 -2.36 5.85
C MET A 1 -23.34 -1.63 4.55
N GLU A 2 -23.99 -0.50 4.30
CA GLU A 2 -23.60 0.38 3.20
C GLU A 2 -22.25 1.00 3.59
N PHE A 3 -21.17 0.53 2.98
CA PHE A 3 -19.91 1.27 3.04
C PHE A 3 -20.13 2.57 2.29
N ASN A 4 -20.13 3.69 3.01
CA ASN A 4 -20.00 4.97 2.33
C ASN A 4 -18.64 4.93 1.61
N LYS A 5 -18.66 4.96 0.28
CA LYS A 5 -17.45 4.98 -0.56
C LYS A 5 -16.54 6.16 -0.23
N ASP A 6 -17.05 7.18 0.46
CA ASP A 6 -16.34 8.43 0.69
C ASP A 6 -15.20 8.33 1.71
N ASP A 7 -15.13 7.29 2.56
CA ASP A 7 -14.01 7.13 3.52
C ASP A 7 -13.17 5.87 3.26
N TYR A 8 -12.42 5.91 2.17
CA TYR A 8 -11.48 4.86 1.79
C TYR A 8 -10.40 4.61 2.85
N MET A 9 -10.07 5.60 3.67
CA MET A 9 -9.07 5.44 4.73
C MET A 9 -9.55 4.48 5.82
N GLU A 10 -10.83 4.49 6.15
CA GLU A 10 -11.41 3.53 7.11
C GLU A 10 -11.34 2.09 6.60
N LEU A 11 -11.57 1.86 5.30
CA LEU A 11 -11.43 0.54 4.70
C LEU A 11 -9.99 -0.01 4.86
N LEU A 12 -8.99 0.86 4.70
CA LEU A 12 -7.58 0.48 4.80
C LEU A 12 -7.15 0.19 6.23
N LYS A 13 -7.68 0.93 7.21
CA LYS A 13 -7.45 0.66 8.64
C LYS A 13 -7.89 -0.76 9.01
N VAL A 14 -9.01 -1.23 8.45
CA VAL A 14 -9.54 -2.58 8.71
C VAL A 14 -8.75 -3.66 7.97
N ARG A 15 -8.33 -3.40 6.72
CA ARG A 15 -7.59 -4.37 5.90
C ARG A 15 -6.21 -4.71 6.47
N GLY A 16 -5.56 -3.75 7.12
CA GLY A 16 -4.17 -3.88 7.56
C GLY A 16 -3.18 -3.88 6.38
N ARG A 17 -1.89 -4.06 6.69
CA ARG A 17 -0.79 -3.85 5.74
C ARG A 17 -0.05 -5.13 5.35
N GLY A 18 -0.42 -6.26 5.95
CA GLY A 18 0.27 -7.53 5.79
C GLY A 18 1.67 -7.52 6.38
N ALA A 19 2.26 -8.71 6.54
CA ALA A 19 3.52 -8.88 7.28
C ALA A 19 4.70 -8.08 6.68
N LEU A 20 4.78 -7.96 5.36
CA LEU A 20 5.86 -7.19 4.72
C LEU A 20 5.64 -5.68 4.85
N GLY A 21 4.42 -5.19 4.65
CA GLY A 21 4.09 -3.77 4.81
C GLY A 21 4.31 -3.30 6.25
N GLU A 22 3.94 -4.13 7.23
CA GLU A 22 4.24 -3.91 8.65
C GLU A 22 5.75 -3.89 8.92
N LYS A 23 6.49 -4.87 8.42
CA LYS A 23 7.95 -4.94 8.58
C LYS A 23 8.67 -3.73 7.97
N MET A 24 8.16 -3.21 6.86
CA MET A 24 8.72 -2.05 6.17
C MET A 24 8.25 -0.72 6.78
N GLY A 25 7.30 -0.73 7.72
CA GLY A 25 6.73 0.49 8.29
C GLY A 25 5.96 1.34 7.28
N ILE A 26 5.31 0.72 6.29
CA ILE A 26 4.53 1.44 5.28
C ILE A 26 3.29 2.02 5.93
N GLU A 27 3.01 3.31 5.73
CA GLU A 27 1.78 3.97 6.16
C GLU A 27 1.08 4.60 4.95
N VAL A 28 -0.24 4.42 4.83
CA VAL A 28 -1.04 5.14 3.84
C VAL A 28 -1.47 6.48 4.44
N ILE A 29 -1.20 7.57 3.74
CA ILE A 29 -1.52 8.93 4.19
C ILE A 29 -2.70 9.55 3.43
N GLU A 30 -2.97 9.08 2.21
CA GLU A 30 -4.07 9.52 1.36
C GLU A 30 -4.55 8.35 0.50
N ALA A 31 -5.87 8.15 0.44
CA ALA A 31 -6.50 7.15 -0.41
C ALA A 31 -7.74 7.73 -1.11
N SER A 32 -7.69 7.77 -2.43
CA SER A 32 -8.81 8.11 -3.32
C SER A 32 -8.70 7.30 -4.62
N PRO A 33 -9.77 7.24 -5.44
CA PRO A 33 -9.71 6.58 -6.75
C PRO A 33 -8.66 7.20 -7.68
N GLU A 34 -8.39 8.50 -7.56
CA GLU A 34 -7.46 9.26 -8.41
C GLU A 34 -6.03 9.30 -7.86
N ARG A 35 -5.85 9.08 -6.54
CA ARG A 35 -4.58 9.30 -5.86
C ARG A 35 -4.41 8.41 -4.65
N MET A 36 -3.25 7.75 -4.60
CA MET A 36 -2.80 6.93 -3.47
C MET A 36 -1.44 7.45 -3.02
N VAL A 37 -1.31 7.78 -1.73
CA VAL A 37 -0.06 8.27 -1.17
C VAL A 37 0.26 7.52 0.11
N GLY A 38 1.51 7.12 0.26
CA GLY A 38 2.02 6.50 1.47
C GLY A 38 3.50 6.79 1.71
N THR A 39 3.95 6.47 2.91
CA THR A 39 5.32 6.68 3.37
C THR A 39 5.93 5.38 3.86
N MET A 40 7.25 5.26 3.79
CA MET A 40 8.02 4.15 4.33
C MET A 40 9.34 4.72 4.89
N PRO A 41 9.72 4.42 6.14
CA PRO A 41 11.01 4.86 6.68
C PRO A 41 12.18 4.22 5.93
N VAL A 42 13.32 4.90 5.91
CA VAL A 42 14.59 4.35 5.42
C VAL A 42 15.33 3.73 6.60
N GLU A 43 14.83 2.59 7.06
CA GLU A 43 15.34 1.87 8.23
C GLU A 43 15.22 0.35 8.00
N GLY A 44 16.32 -0.39 8.13
CA GLY A 44 16.36 -1.85 7.90
C GLY A 44 16.12 -2.28 6.45
N ASN A 45 15.94 -1.34 5.52
CA ASN A 45 15.63 -1.55 4.10
C ASN A 45 16.65 -0.87 3.17
N THR A 46 17.87 -0.66 3.67
CA THR A 46 18.97 -0.07 2.91
C THR A 46 19.79 -1.12 2.15
N GLN A 47 20.32 -0.76 1.00
CA GLN A 47 21.34 -1.55 0.29
C GLN A 47 22.71 -1.48 1.01
N PRO A 48 23.70 -2.33 0.68
CA PRO A 48 25.00 -2.35 1.38
C PRO A 48 25.76 -1.02 1.41
N MET A 49 25.42 -0.12 0.48
CA MET A 49 25.97 1.23 0.37
C MET A 49 25.31 2.24 1.33
N GLY A 50 24.37 1.81 2.19
CA GLY A 50 23.66 2.67 3.15
C GLY A 50 22.53 3.50 2.55
N LEU A 51 22.25 3.36 1.25
CA LEU A 51 21.14 4.03 0.57
C LEU A 51 19.85 3.21 0.68
N LEU A 52 18.69 3.82 0.43
CA LEU A 52 17.46 3.07 0.26
C LEU A 52 17.63 1.99 -0.83
N HIS A 53 17.21 0.76 -0.53
CA HIS A 53 17.27 -0.34 -1.49
C HIS A 53 16.21 -0.12 -2.59
N GLY A 54 16.57 -0.27 -3.87
CA GLY A 54 15.61 -0.10 -4.96
C GLY A 54 14.39 -1.03 -4.83
N GLY A 55 14.62 -2.28 -4.42
CA GLY A 55 13.56 -3.22 -4.08
C GLY A 55 12.63 -2.75 -2.94
N ALA A 56 13.09 -1.93 -1.99
CA ALA A 56 12.21 -1.39 -0.96
C ALA A 56 11.28 -0.30 -1.53
N SER A 57 11.80 0.55 -2.43
CA SER A 57 10.95 1.49 -3.17
C SER A 57 9.88 0.78 -4.00
N VAL A 58 10.27 -0.34 -4.61
CA VAL A 58 9.37 -1.21 -5.36
C VAL A 58 8.31 -1.85 -4.45
N VAL A 59 8.68 -2.32 -3.25
CA VAL A 59 7.73 -2.84 -2.25
C VAL A 59 6.70 -1.76 -1.86
N LEU A 60 7.13 -0.51 -1.66
CA LEU A 60 6.21 0.60 -1.40
C LEU A 60 5.28 0.84 -2.59
N ALA A 61 5.81 0.91 -3.81
CA ALA A 61 5.02 1.13 -5.03
C ALA A 61 3.98 0.03 -5.24
N GLU A 62 4.39 -1.25 -5.18
CA GLU A 62 3.51 -2.41 -5.35
C GLU A 62 2.42 -2.46 -4.26
N SER A 63 2.77 -2.13 -3.01
CA SER A 63 1.81 -2.08 -1.91
C SER A 63 0.71 -1.04 -2.16
N LEU A 64 1.09 0.18 -2.54
CA LEU A 64 0.15 1.26 -2.83
C LEU A 64 -0.67 0.96 -4.10
N GLY A 65 -0.04 0.42 -5.15
CA GLY A 65 -0.70 0.02 -6.38
C GLY A 65 -1.76 -1.06 -6.16
N SER A 66 -1.43 -2.11 -5.41
CA SER A 66 -2.37 -3.17 -5.04
C SER A 66 -3.56 -2.64 -4.21
N ILE A 67 -3.31 -1.71 -3.29
CA ILE A 67 -4.37 -1.06 -2.51
C ILE A 67 -5.29 -0.24 -3.43
N ALA A 68 -4.72 0.60 -4.29
CA ALA A 68 -5.48 1.40 -5.25
C ALA A 68 -6.31 0.52 -6.20
N ALA A 69 -5.73 -0.57 -6.70
CA ALA A 69 -6.44 -1.53 -7.54
C ALA A 69 -7.66 -2.14 -6.82
N GLN A 70 -7.56 -2.44 -5.53
CA GLN A 70 -8.71 -2.92 -4.75
C GLN A 70 -9.82 -1.88 -4.67
N LEU A 71 -9.49 -0.60 -4.47
CA LEU A 71 -10.49 0.47 -4.39
C LEU A 71 -11.32 0.54 -5.68
N HIS A 72 -10.67 0.36 -6.83
CA HIS A 72 -11.33 0.29 -8.15
C HIS A 72 -12.10 -1.02 -8.35
N ALA A 73 -11.58 -2.14 -7.87
CA ALA A 73 -12.22 -3.45 -8.04
C ALA A 73 -13.53 -3.58 -7.24
N GLY A 74 -13.63 -2.92 -6.08
CA GLY A 74 -14.75 -3.03 -5.15
C GLY A 74 -14.62 -4.23 -4.18
N PRO A 75 -15.58 -4.38 -3.24
CA PRO A 75 -15.46 -5.32 -2.11
C PRO A 75 -15.57 -6.80 -2.50
N ASP A 76 -16.30 -7.11 -3.57
CA ASP A 76 -16.62 -8.51 -3.95
C ASP A 76 -15.60 -9.12 -4.93
N ARG A 77 -14.48 -8.44 -5.17
CA ARG A 77 -13.46 -8.84 -6.13
C ARG A 77 -12.10 -8.95 -5.48
N ARG A 78 -11.26 -9.82 -6.04
CA ARG A 78 -9.85 -9.95 -5.63
C ARG A 78 -8.96 -9.42 -6.75
N ILE A 79 -7.94 -8.68 -6.34
CA ILE A 79 -6.88 -8.18 -7.22
C ILE A 79 -5.65 -9.06 -7.07
N VAL A 80 -4.93 -9.25 -8.18
CA VAL A 80 -3.65 -9.96 -8.22
C VAL A 80 -2.69 -9.18 -9.10
N GLY A 81 -1.50 -8.88 -8.58
CA GLY A 81 -0.40 -8.32 -9.37
C GLY A 81 0.20 -9.41 -10.26
N ILE A 82 0.57 -9.06 -11.48
CA ILE A 82 1.23 -9.97 -12.45
C ILE A 82 2.72 -9.66 -12.62
N GLU A 83 3.12 -8.44 -12.30
CA GLU A 83 4.45 -7.88 -12.49
C GLU A 83 4.76 -6.92 -11.33
N VAL A 84 5.99 -6.45 -11.31
CA VAL A 84 6.54 -5.50 -10.34
C VAL A 84 7.38 -4.46 -11.07
#